data_AF-U6E7V1-F1
#
_entry.id   AF-U6E7V1-F1
#
_cell.length_a   1.000
_cell.length_b   1.000
_cell.length_c   1.000
_cell.angle_alpha   90.00
_cell.angle_beta   90.00
_cell.angle_gamma   90.00
#
_symmetry.space_group_name_H-M   'P 1'
#
loop_
_entity.id
_entity.type
_entity.pdbx_description
1 polymer ?
#
loop_
_entity_poly.entity_id
_entity_poly.type
_entity_poly.pdbx_seq_one_letter_code
_entity_poly.pdbx_strand_id
1 'polypeptide(L)'
;IEEGIREVMGAIAHFPGTVDHILSEYTRVTTEGGRLSDVLSGYIDPDDGIAPPAAEVPPPVDAKAAKADDDTEDDDAEASTDDEDEVESGPDPIIAAQRFGAVSD
;
A
#
# COMPACT_ATOMS: atom_id res chain seq x y z
N ILE A 1 -8.27 -10.50 13.66
CA ILE A 1 -8.70 -9.56 12.60
C ILE A 1 -7.47 -8.95 11.93
N GLU A 2 -6.57 -8.32 12.70
CA GLU A 2 -5.32 -7.73 12.20
C GLU A 2 -4.39 -8.72 11.48
N GLU A 3 -4.25 -9.94 12.00
CA GLU A 3 -3.40 -10.97 11.38
C GLU A 3 -3.86 -11.36 9.96
N GLY A 4 -5.18 -11.44 9.73
CA GLY A 4 -5.72 -11.76 8.40
C GLY A 4 -5.49 -10.63 7.40
N ILE A 5 -5.57 -9.37 7.84
CA ILE A 5 -5.24 -8.21 6.99
C ILE A 5 -3.74 -8.23 6.66
N ARG A 6 -2.87 -8.59 7.61
CA ARG A 6 -1.43 -8.73 7.36
C ARG A 6 -1.11 -9.84 6.38
N GLU A 7 -1.78 -10.98 6.49
CA GLU A 7 -1.61 -12.09 5.56
C GLU A 7 -1.98 -11.65 4.13
N VAL A 8 -3.10 -10.94 3.98
CA VAL A 8 -3.53 -10.40 2.68
C VAL A 8 -2.53 -9.36 2.14
N MET A 9 -2.08 -8.41 2.96
CA MET A 9 -1.09 -7.41 2.55
C MET A 9 0.25 -8.06 2.17
N GLY A 10 0.68 -9.08 2.92
CA GLY A 10 1.85 -9.89 2.61
C GLY A 10 1.69 -10.62 1.27
N ALA A 11 0.54 -11.23 1.01
CA ALA A 11 0.26 -11.91 -0.25
C ALA A 11 0.28 -10.93 -1.45
N ILE A 12 -0.28 -9.72 -1.28
CA ILE A 12 -0.26 -8.67 -2.32
C ILE A 12 1.18 -8.21 -2.60
N ALA A 13 2.02 -8.06 -1.57
CA ALA A 13 3.42 -7.69 -1.74
C ALA A 13 4.23 -8.72 -2.54
N HIS A 14 3.86 -10.01 -2.46
CA HIS A 14 4.48 -11.08 -3.26
C HIS A 14 3.80 -11.31 -4.61
N PHE A 15 2.69 -10.62 -4.89
CA PHE A 15 2.02 -10.75 -6.17
C PHE A 15 2.87 -10.08 -7.28
N PRO A 16 3.12 -10.77 -8.41
CA PRO A 16 3.96 -10.23 -9.48
C PRO A 16 3.48 -8.89 -10.01
N GLY A 17 4.40 -7.94 -10.16
CA GLY A 17 4.12 -6.61 -10.70
C GLY A 17 3.52 -5.62 -9.69
N THR A 18 3.17 -6.04 -8.46
CA THR A 18 2.71 -5.09 -7.42
C THR A 18 3.78 -4.05 -7.10
N VAL A 19 5.02 -4.48 -6.86
CA VAL A 19 6.13 -3.58 -6.55
C VAL A 19 6.38 -2.61 -7.69
N ASP A 20 6.49 -3.12 -8.93
CA ASP A 20 6.68 -2.30 -10.13
C ASP A 20 5.57 -1.26 -10.31
N HIS A 21 4.32 -1.66 -10.04
CA HIS A 21 3.18 -0.77 -10.13
C HIS A 21 3.29 0.39 -9.12
N ILE A 22 3.60 0.09 -7.86
CA ILE A 22 3.76 1.12 -6.82
C ILE A 22 4.94 2.05 -7.12
N LEU A 23 6.07 1.52 -7.61
CA LEU A 23 7.21 2.34 -8.04
C LEU A 23 6.85 3.25 -9.23
N SER A 24 6.05 2.75 -10.17
CA SER A 24 5.54 3.53 -11.30
C SER A 24 4.62 4.65 -10.85
N GLU A 25 3.68 4.39 -9.93
CA GLU A 25 2.78 5.42 -9.39
C GLU A 25 3.58 6.51 -8.65
N TYR A 26 4.55 6.12 -7.82
CA TYR A 26 5.45 7.08 -7.15
C TYR A 26 6.21 7.95 -8.16
N THR A 27 6.72 7.34 -9.23
CA THR A 27 7.42 8.07 -10.30
C THR A 27 6.48 9.03 -11.01
N ARG A 28 5.25 8.60 -11.34
CA ARG A 28 4.24 9.48 -11.96
C ARG A 28 3.94 10.68 -11.07
N VAL A 29 3.62 10.44 -9.80
CA VAL A 29 3.27 11.49 -8.85
C VAL A 29 4.42 12.49 -8.64
N THR A 30 5.65 12.01 -8.48
CA THR A 30 6.81 12.88 -8.25
C THR A 30 7.24 13.68 -9.48
N THR A 31 6.98 13.17 -10.69
CA THR A 31 7.33 13.87 -11.94
C THR A 31 6.25 14.81 -12.43
N GLU A 32 4.97 14.48 -12.17
CA GLU A 32 3.81 15.30 -12.56
C GLU A 32 3.42 16.32 -11.48
N GLY A 33 4.07 16.30 -10.31
CA GLY A 33 3.79 17.22 -9.20
C GLY A 33 2.54 16.88 -8.40
N GLY A 34 2.15 15.60 -8.36
CA GLY A 34 1.07 15.08 -7.52
C GLY A 34 1.45 15.01 -6.04
N ARG A 35 0.52 14.53 -5.19
CA ARG A 35 0.73 14.41 -3.75
C ARG A 35 1.21 13.02 -3.38
N LEU A 36 2.21 12.93 -2.49
CA LEU A 36 2.65 11.62 -1.98
C LEU A 36 1.54 10.90 -1.19
N SER A 37 0.61 11.65 -0.59
CA SER A 37 -0.59 11.12 0.06
C SER A 37 -1.47 10.30 -0.87
N ASP A 38 -1.40 10.53 -2.19
CA ASP A 38 -2.15 9.77 -3.19
C ASP A 38 -1.58 8.35 -3.38
N VAL A 39 -0.33 8.12 -2.98
CA VAL A 39 0.39 6.84 -3.16
C VAL A 39 0.57 6.11 -1.83
N LEU A 40 0.89 6.83 -0.75
CA LEU A 40 1.10 6.23 0.56
C LEU A 40 0.76 7.18 1.70
N SER A 41 0.24 6.62 2.79
CA SER A 41 -0.15 7.39 3.98
C SER A 41 0.93 7.42 5.07
N GLY A 42 1.87 6.47 5.07
CA GLY A 42 2.93 6.42 6.08
C GLY A 42 3.76 5.13 6.03
N TYR A 43 4.55 4.91 7.07
CA TYR A 43 5.41 3.74 7.21
C TYR A 43 5.08 2.95 8.47
N ILE A 44 5.26 1.63 8.40
CA ILE A 44 5.21 0.77 9.59
C ILE A 44 6.49 0.97 10.39
N ASP A 45 6.36 1.35 11.66
CA ASP A 45 7.48 1.40 12.60
C ASP A 45 7.77 -0.02 13.13
N PRO A 46 9.02 -0.51 13.07
CA PRO A 46 9.38 -1.80 13.67
C PRO A 46 9.11 -1.87 15.19
N ASP A 47 9.03 -0.74 15.89
CA ASP A 47 8.82 -0.67 17.34
C ASP A 47 7.34 -0.59 17.74
N ASP A 48 6.40 -0.45 16.78
CA ASP A 48 4.94 -0.40 17.04
C ASP A 48 4.36 -1.73 17.56
N GLY A 49 5.21 -2.71 17.87
CA GLY A 49 4.79 -4.06 18.26
C GLY A 49 4.07 -4.80 17.13
N ILE A 50 4.13 -4.27 15.91
CA ILE A 50 3.61 -4.88 14.70
C ILE A 50 4.58 -6.02 14.36
N ALA A 51 4.07 -7.25 14.40
CA ALA A 51 4.87 -8.41 14.01
C ALA A 51 5.43 -8.15 12.60
N PRO A 52 6.76 -8.32 12.39
CA PRO A 52 7.36 -8.12 11.08
C PRO A 52 6.65 -9.03 10.06
N PRO A 53 6.56 -8.63 8.79
CA PRO A 53 5.99 -9.48 7.76
C PRO A 53 6.66 -10.85 7.84
N ALA A 54 5.85 -11.91 7.76
CA ALA A 54 6.31 -13.28 7.90
C ALA A 54 7.53 -13.48 6.98
N ALA A 55 8.64 -13.95 7.56
CA ALA A 55 9.88 -14.18 6.83
C ALA A 55 9.61 -15.01 5.56
N GLU A 56 10.26 -14.66 4.45
CA GLU A 56 10.13 -15.34 3.14
C GLU A 56 10.16 -16.86 3.31
N VAL A 57 8.98 -17.48 3.29
CA VAL A 57 8.86 -18.90 3.04
C VAL A 57 8.78 -19.01 1.52
N PRO A 58 9.74 -19.69 0.85
CA PRO A 58 9.73 -19.79 -0.60
C PRO A 58 8.37 -20.37 -1.04
N PRO A 59 7.68 -19.73 -2.00
CA PRO A 59 6.34 -20.14 -2.37
C PRO A 59 6.39 -21.56 -2.94
N PRO A 60 5.52 -22.49 -2.49
CA PRO A 60 5.28 -23.73 -3.23
C PRO A 60 4.73 -23.35 -4.60
N VAL A 61 5.46 -23.71 -5.65
CA VAL A 61 5.05 -23.51 -7.03
C VAL A 61 3.92 -24.50 -7.36
N ASP A 62 2.68 -24.05 -7.43
CA ASP A 62 1.62 -24.83 -8.06
C ASP A 62 0.61 -23.97 -8.83
N ALA A 63 0.21 -24.50 -9.98
CA ALA A 63 -0.29 -23.78 -11.14
C ALA A 63 -1.79 -23.43 -11.08
N LYS A 64 -2.12 -22.28 -11.71
CA LYS A 64 -3.40 -21.89 -12.36
C LYS A 64 -4.71 -22.42 -11.77
N ALA A 65 -5.59 -21.47 -11.40
CA ALA A 65 -6.97 -21.45 -11.91
C ALA A 65 -7.57 -20.04 -11.84
N ALA A 66 -8.13 -19.58 -12.97
CA ALA A 66 -8.96 -18.39 -13.09
C ALA A 66 -10.42 -18.69 -12.74
N LYS A 67 -11.19 -17.64 -12.36
CA LYS A 67 -12.64 -17.33 -12.60
C LYS A 67 -13.06 -16.28 -11.53
N ALA A 68 -13.38 -15.03 -11.88
CA ALA A 68 -14.60 -14.48 -12.49
C ALA A 68 -15.71 -14.14 -11.46
N ASP A 69 -15.89 -12.83 -11.26
CA ASP A 69 -17.12 -12.03 -11.15
C ASP A 69 -18.23 -12.40 -10.13
N ASP A 70 -18.55 -11.48 -9.22
CA ASP A 70 -19.93 -11.19 -8.82
C ASP A 70 -20.04 -9.76 -8.23
N ASP A 71 -21.13 -9.10 -8.62
CA ASP A 71 -21.47 -7.70 -8.51
C ASP A 71 -22.41 -7.49 -7.29
N THR A 72 -22.30 -6.38 -6.55
CA THR A 72 -23.42 -5.81 -5.77
C THR A 72 -23.12 -4.41 -5.24
N GLU A 73 -23.82 -3.42 -5.82
CA GLU A 73 -24.12 -2.12 -5.20
C GLU A 73 -24.98 -2.30 -3.93
N ASP A 74 -24.77 -1.49 -2.87
CA ASP A 74 -25.77 -0.54 -2.35
C ASP A 74 -25.23 0.28 -1.16
N ASP A 75 -25.48 1.58 -1.28
CA ASP A 75 -25.59 2.74 -0.37
C ASP A 75 -25.29 2.61 1.14
N ASP A 76 -24.47 3.55 1.65
CA ASP A 76 -24.88 4.37 2.81
C ASP A 76 -24.08 5.68 2.84
N ALA A 77 -24.78 6.77 2.59
CA ALA A 77 -24.30 8.14 2.71
C ALA A 77 -24.46 8.60 4.16
N GLU A 78 -23.37 8.95 4.84
CA GLU A 78 -23.45 9.83 6.01
C GLU A 78 -22.36 10.90 5.94
N ALA A 79 -22.82 12.12 5.74
CA ALA A 79 -22.05 13.35 5.78
C ALA A 79 -22.07 13.94 7.19
N SER A 80 -20.91 14.14 7.80
CA SER A 80 -20.61 15.07 8.90
C SER A 80 -19.13 14.90 9.25
N THR A 81 -18.31 15.88 9.54
CA THR A 81 -18.40 17.34 9.63
C THR A 81 -16.93 17.81 9.73
N ASP A 82 -16.59 18.85 8.98
CA ASP A 82 -15.70 19.95 9.37
C ASP A 82 -14.71 19.71 10.54
N ASP A 83 -13.44 19.41 10.20
CA ASP A 83 -12.26 19.83 10.98
C ASP A 83 -11.19 20.26 9.97
N GLU A 84 -11.29 21.51 9.54
CA GLU A 84 -10.34 22.19 8.69
C GLU A 84 -9.06 22.44 9.52
N ASP A 85 -7.90 21.98 9.02
CA ASP A 85 -6.54 22.35 9.44
C ASP A 85 -5.69 21.39 10.31
N GLU A 86 -5.83 20.06 10.17
CA GLU A 86 -4.68 19.16 10.38
C GLU A 86 -4.10 18.75 9.03
N VAL A 87 -3.23 19.65 8.54
CA VAL A 87 -2.34 19.52 7.38
C VAL A 87 -2.24 18.10 6.83
N GLU A 88 -2.80 17.94 5.64
CA GLU A 88 -2.50 16.88 4.69
C GLU A 88 -1.03 16.99 4.24
N SER A 89 -0.10 16.89 5.19
CA SER A 89 1.30 16.71 4.92
C SER A 89 1.46 15.21 4.77
N GLY A 90 1.43 14.76 3.52
CA GLY A 90 1.82 13.40 3.18
C GLY A 90 3.22 13.05 3.74
N PRO A 91 3.68 11.82 3.55
CA PRO A 91 5.00 11.40 4.01
C PRO A 91 6.11 12.37 3.58
N ASP A 92 7.14 12.52 4.43
CA ASP A 92 8.28 13.39 4.12
C ASP A 92 8.89 13.00 2.75
N PRO A 93 8.98 13.93 1.79
CA PRO A 93 9.44 13.64 0.44
C PRO A 93 10.90 13.15 0.39
N ILE A 94 11.73 13.55 1.35
CA ILE A 94 13.13 13.10 1.44
C ILE A 94 13.18 11.65 1.92
N ILE A 95 12.40 11.30 2.94
CA ILE A 95 12.31 9.92 3.44
C ILE A 95 11.67 9.00 2.40
N ALA A 96 10.66 9.50 1.69
CA ALA A 96 10.04 8.78 0.58
C ALA A 96 11.05 8.51 -0.53
N ALA A 97 11.80 9.51 -0.99
CA ALA A 97 12.84 9.31 -2.00
C ALA A 97 13.90 8.30 -1.56
N GLN A 98 14.33 8.36 -0.30
CA GLN A 98 15.28 7.39 0.25
C GLN A 98 14.74 5.96 0.24
N ARG A 99 13.50 5.76 0.71
CA ARG A 99 12.90 4.43 0.83
C ARG A 99 12.52 3.84 -0.53
N PHE A 100 11.91 4.63 -1.42
CA PHE A 100 11.62 4.17 -2.79
C PHE A 100 12.89 3.91 -3.57
N GLY A 101 13.94 4.71 -3.37
CA GLY A 101 15.27 4.47 -3.95
C GLY A 101 15.86 3.14 -3.49
N ALA A 102 15.76 2.81 -2.20
CA ALA A 102 16.26 1.54 -1.65
C ALA A 102 15.49 0.30 -2.14
N VAL A 103 14.22 0.45 -2.54
CA VAL A 103 13.40 -0.63 -3.11
C VAL A 103 13.65 -0.81 -4.61
N SER A 104 14.14 0.23 -5.29
CA SER A 104 14.35 0.24 -6.74
C SER A 104 15.74 -0.27 -7.17
N ASP A 105 16.69 -0.39 -6.22
CA ASP A 105 18.06 -0.90 -6.41
C ASP A 105 18.13 -2.43 -6.26
#